data_AF-A0A2V2NA66-F1
#
_entry.id   AF-A0A2V2NA66-F1
#
_cell.length_a   1.000
_cell.length_b   1.000
_cell.length_c   1.000
_cell.angle_alpha   90.00
_cell.angle_beta   90.00
_cell.angle_gamma   90.00
#
_symmetry.space_group_name_H-M   'P 1'
#
loop_
_entity.id
_entity.type
_entity.pdbx_description
1 polymer ?
#
loop_
_entity_poly.entity_id
_entity_poly.type
_entity_poly.pdbx_seq_one_letter_code
_entity_poly.pdbx_strand_id
1 'polypeptide(L)'
;MPKKRIYICSVEAAMDVIGGKWKPLILWKIKDNPLRFGEIQTKLPNISQKMLTRQLRALEEDNLVSRTEFPGKIPHVEYALTRRGESVIPLLMSLKDWASEELADQIREPL
;
A
#
# COMPACT_ATOMS: atom_id res chain seq x y z
N MET A 1 15.03 -18.20 1.25
CA MET A 1 13.60 -18.54 1.06
C MET A 1 12.83 -17.92 2.21
N PRO A 2 11.74 -17.15 1.97
CA PRO A 2 10.91 -16.67 3.06
C PRO A 2 10.37 -17.87 3.84
N LYS A 3 10.37 -17.78 5.18
CA LYS A 3 9.85 -18.85 6.05
C LYS A 3 8.39 -19.11 5.68
N LYS A 4 8.03 -20.37 5.43
CA LYS A 4 6.64 -20.78 5.19
C LYS A 4 5.85 -20.50 6.47
N ARG A 5 5.00 -19.47 6.45
CA ARG A 5 4.12 -19.12 7.58
C ARG A 5 2.92 -20.05 7.57
N ILE A 6 2.55 -20.55 8.74
CA ILE A 6 1.32 -21.34 8.95
C ILE A 6 0.32 -20.36 9.55
N TYR A 7 -0.80 -20.17 8.87
CA TYR A 7 -1.89 -19.31 9.34
C TYR A 7 -3.04 -20.18 9.83
N ILE A 8 -3.75 -19.70 10.85
CA ILE A 8 -4.93 -20.32 11.45
C ILE A 8 -6.13 -20.19 10.50
N CYS A 9 -6.22 -19.09 9.75
CA CYS A 9 -7.27 -18.89 8.74
C CYS A 9 -6.85 -17.95 7.60
N SER A 10 -7.67 -17.88 6.54
CA SER A 10 -7.45 -17.02 5.37
C SER A 10 -7.44 -15.53 5.71
N VAL A 11 -8.23 -15.10 6.70
CA VAL A 11 -8.27 -13.71 7.16
C VAL A 11 -6.96 -13.31 7.82
N GLU A 12 -6.39 -14.17 8.66
CA GLU A 12 -5.08 -13.93 9.27
C GLU A 12 -4.00 -13.80 8.19
N ALA A 13 -4.00 -14.68 7.20
CA ALA A 13 -3.08 -14.62 6.08
C ALA A 13 -3.20 -13.29 5.30
N ALA A 14 -4.42 -12.82 5.05
CA ALA A 14 -4.65 -11.53 4.42
C ALA A 14 -4.13 -10.37 5.29
N MET A 15 -4.43 -10.38 6.59
CA MET A 15 -4.01 -9.33 7.52
C MET A 15 -2.48 -9.25 7.69
N ASP A 16 -1.76 -10.35 7.59
CA ASP A 16 -0.29 -10.34 7.59
C ASP A 16 0.30 -9.66 6.33
N VAL A 17 -0.36 -9.88 5.19
CA VAL A 17 0.10 -9.36 3.89
C VAL A 17 -0.29 -7.91 3.68
N ILE A 18 -1.55 -7.52 3.94
CA ILE A 18 -2.06 -6.18 3.63
C ILE A 18 -2.49 -5.38 4.85
N GLY A 19 -2.56 -5.99 6.04
CA GLY A 19 -3.07 -5.33 7.23
C GLY A 19 -2.13 -4.27 7.82
N GLY A 20 -2.60 -3.67 8.91
CA GLY A 20 -1.96 -2.54 9.57
C GLY A 20 -2.30 -1.21 8.90
N LYS A 21 -1.80 -0.11 9.48
CA LYS A 21 -2.20 1.25 9.06
C LYS A 21 -1.68 1.63 7.68
N TRP A 22 -0.43 1.27 7.35
CA TRP A 22 0.29 1.90 6.25
C TRP A 22 0.21 1.15 4.93
N LYS A 23 0.22 -0.19 4.94
CA LYS A 23 0.16 -0.99 3.70
C LYS A 23 -1.10 -0.67 2.87
N PRO A 24 -2.32 -0.66 3.44
CA PRO A 24 -3.54 -0.30 2.69
C PRO A 24 -3.48 1.11 2.12
N LEU A 25 -2.99 2.08 2.91
CA LEU A 25 -2.90 3.48 2.49
C LEU A 25 -1.90 3.65 1.34
N ILE A 26 -0.74 3.01 1.39
CA ILE A 26 0.26 3.06 0.31
C ILE A 26 -0.34 2.49 -0.97
N LEU A 27 -0.91 1.28 -0.92
CA LEU A 27 -1.55 0.63 -2.07
C LEU A 27 -2.66 1.51 -2.65
N TRP A 28 -3.49 2.11 -1.80
CA TRP A 28 -4.55 3.03 -2.22
C TRP A 28 -4.03 4.27 -2.94
N LYS A 29 -2.90 4.85 -2.49
CA LYS A 29 -2.33 6.07 -3.09
C LYS A 29 -1.63 5.82 -4.43
N ILE A 30 -1.10 4.62 -4.68
CA ILE A 30 -0.44 4.26 -5.95
C ILE A 30 -1.37 3.50 -6.93
N LYS A 31 -2.66 3.36 -6.60
CA LYS A 31 -3.59 2.52 -7.36
C LYS A 31 -3.84 3.00 -8.79
N ASP A 32 -3.77 4.31 -9.02
CA ASP A 32 -4.11 4.91 -10.32
C ASP A 32 -2.87 5.07 -11.21
N ASN A 33 -1.71 5.36 -10.62
CA ASN A 33 -0.46 5.61 -11.34
C ASN A 33 0.77 5.27 -10.47
N PRO A 34 1.91 4.91 -11.09
CA PRO A 34 3.19 4.82 -10.39
C PRO A 34 3.53 6.14 -9.69
N LEU A 35 4.11 6.06 -8.48
CA LEU A 35 4.55 7.24 -7.73
C LEU A 35 5.99 7.08 -7.23
N ARG A 36 6.71 8.21 -7.14
CA ARG A 36 8.01 8.29 -6.48
C ARG A 36 7.86 8.31 -4.96
N PHE A 37 8.92 7.95 -4.25
CA PHE A 37 8.93 7.93 -2.78
C PHE A 37 8.44 9.24 -2.15
N GLY A 38 8.93 10.37 -2.64
CA GLY A 38 8.55 11.70 -2.14
C GLY A 38 7.07 12.01 -2.35
N GLU A 39 6.50 11.60 -3.48
CA GLU A 39 5.08 11.81 -3.78
C GLU A 39 4.17 10.97 -2.88
N ILE A 40 4.56 9.72 -2.60
CA ILE A 40 3.87 8.87 -1.63
C ILE A 40 3.94 9.50 -0.24
N GLN A 41 5.11 10.02 0.16
CA GLN A 41 5.29 10.67 1.45
C GLN A 41 4.45 11.95 1.58
N THR A 42 4.38 12.78 0.54
CA THR A 42 3.53 13.98 0.51
C THR A 42 2.04 13.61 0.63
N LYS A 43 1.60 12.54 -0.02
CA LYS A 43 0.21 12.03 0.08
C LYS A 43 -0.11 11.38 1.43
N LEU A 44 0.90 11.03 2.23
CA LEU A 44 0.78 10.38 3.54
C LEU A 44 1.61 11.15 4.59
N PRO A 45 1.27 12.41 4.93
CA PRO A 45 2.15 13.29 5.72
C PRO A 45 2.51 12.75 7.12
N ASN A 46 1.70 11.85 7.66
CA ASN A 46 1.91 11.24 8.98
C ASN A 46 2.86 10.02 8.97
N ILE A 47 3.34 9.57 7.81
CA ILE A 47 4.31 8.47 7.72
C ILE A 47 5.74 9.00 7.77
N SER A 48 6.56 8.44 8.67
CA SER A 48 7.99 8.76 8.67
C SER A 48 8.69 8.08 7.48
N GLN A 49 9.79 8.67 6.99
CA GLN A 49 10.57 8.09 5.88
C GLN A 49 11.00 6.64 6.19
N LYS A 50 11.52 6.41 7.40
CA LYS A 50 11.94 5.08 7.86
C LYS A 50 10.78 4.08 7.81
N MET A 51 9.57 4.50 8.20
CA MET A 51 8.40 3.65 8.13
C MET A 51 7.99 3.39 6.69
N LEU A 52 7.90 4.42 5.84
CA LEU A 52 7.55 4.25 4.43
C LEU A 52 8.49 3.28 3.71
N THR A 53 9.80 3.42 3.90
CA THR A 53 10.81 2.49 3.35
C THR A 53 10.55 1.05 3.79
N ARG A 54 10.27 0.83 5.08
CA ARG A 54 9.98 -0.51 5.60
C ARG A 54 8.70 -1.09 4.98
N GLN A 55 7.66 -0.29 4.81
CA GLN A 55 6.39 -0.76 4.25
C GLN A 55 6.49 -1.05 2.76
N LEU A 56 7.17 -0.19 1.99
CA LEU A 56 7.41 -0.43 0.56
C LEU A 56 8.23 -1.71 0.33
N ARG A 57 9.29 -1.93 1.13
CA ARG A 57 10.06 -3.18 1.06
C ARG A 57 9.20 -4.40 1.38
N ALA A 58 8.38 -4.34 2.42
CA ALA A 58 7.48 -5.45 2.75
C ALA A 58 6.45 -5.72 1.63
N LEU A 59 5.89 -4.67 1.03
CA LEU A 59 4.96 -4.79 -0.10
C LEU A 59 5.65 -5.35 -1.37
N GLU A 60 6.92 -5.02 -1.58
CA GLU A 60 7.74 -5.58 -2.66
C GLU A 60 8.07 -7.06 -2.41
N GLU A 61 8.45 -7.42 -1.18
CA GLU A 61 8.66 -8.82 -0.76
C GLU A 61 7.39 -9.68 -0.90
N ASP A 62 6.23 -9.08 -0.61
CA ASP A 62 4.90 -9.68 -0.81
C ASP A 62 4.44 -9.64 -2.29
N ASN A 63 5.25 -9.13 -3.21
CA ASN A 63 4.95 -8.97 -4.64
C ASN A 63 3.64 -8.20 -4.89
N LEU A 64 3.30 -7.23 -4.04
CA LEU A 64 2.16 -6.32 -4.23
C LEU A 64 2.56 -5.02 -4.91
N VAL A 65 3.82 -4.61 -4.74
CA VAL A 65 4.37 -3.40 -5.32
C VAL A 65 5.64 -3.73 -6.10
N SER A 66 5.77 -3.21 -7.32
CA SER A 66 7.01 -3.23 -8.09
C SER A 66 7.78 -1.94 -7.85
N ARG A 67 9.11 -2.06 -7.78
CA ARG A 67 10.06 -0.94 -7.72
C ARG A 67 10.84 -0.87 -9.02
N THR A 68 10.73 0.24 -9.75
CA THR A 68 11.44 0.44 -11.02
C THR A 68 12.39 1.61 -10.91
N GLU A 69 13.66 1.38 -11.25
CA GLU A 69 14.67 2.44 -11.34
C GLU A 69 14.69 3.02 -12.74
N PHE A 70 14.64 4.34 -12.84
CA PHE A 70 14.71 5.07 -14.09
C PHE A 70 16.06 5.78 -14.19
N PRO A 71 17.05 5.17 -14.87
CA PRO A 71 18.33 5.82 -15.12
C PRO A 71 18.16 6.94 -16.16
N GLY A 72 18.80 8.09 -15.93
CA GLY A 72 18.71 9.22 -16.84
C GLY A 72 19.29 10.49 -16.22
N LYS A 73 19.01 11.65 -16.84
CA LYS A 73 19.50 12.95 -16.37
C LYS A 73 19.02 13.29 -14.96
N ILE A 74 17.80 12.86 -14.61
CA ILE A 74 17.25 12.95 -13.25
C ILE A 74 16.88 11.52 -12.83
N PRO A 75 17.83 10.78 -12.24
CA PRO A 75 17.58 9.41 -11.81
C PRO A 75 16.54 9.40 -10.69
N HIS A 76 15.58 8.49 -10.77
CA HIS A 76 14.54 8.33 -9.76
C HIS A 76 14.03 6.89 -9.72
N VAL A 77 13.18 6.64 -8.72
CA VAL A 77 12.56 5.34 -8.48
C VAL A 77 11.07 5.54 -8.40
N GLU A 78 10.31 4.69 -9.10
CA GLU A 78 8.86 4.66 -9.02
C GLU A 78 8.37 3.34 -8.42
N TYR A 79 7.23 3.43 -7.75
CA TYR A 79 6.51 2.32 -7.15
C TYR A 79 5.14 2.21 -7.79
N ALA A 80 4.81 1.02 -8.28
CA ALA A 80 3.54 0.73 -8.92
C ALA A 80 2.93 -0.55 -8.34
N LEU A 81 1.61 -0.72 -8.46
CA LEU A 81 1.00 -2.00 -8.14
C LEU A 81 1.48 -3.07 -9.13
N THR A 82 1.71 -4.27 -8.61
CA THR A 82 1.77 -5.47 -9.47
C THR A 82 0.35 -5.95 -9.77
N ARG A 83 0.20 -6.94 -10.67
CA ARG A 83 -1.07 -7.66 -10.85
C ARG A 83 -1.65 -8.22 -9.54
N ARG A 84 -0.79 -8.69 -8.62
CA ARG A 84 -1.23 -9.15 -7.28
C ARG A 84 -1.66 -7.95 -6.42
N GLY A 85 -0.94 -6.83 -6.49
CA GLY A 85 -1.31 -5.58 -5.84
C GLY A 85 -2.68 -5.05 -6.28
N GLU A 86 -2.95 -5.06 -7.58
CA GLU A 86 -4.25 -4.67 -8.16
C GLU A 86 -5.41 -5.50 -7.62
N SER A 87 -5.19 -6.81 -7.36
CA SER A 87 -6.22 -7.70 -6.80
C SER A 87 -6.65 -7.31 -5.38
N VAL A 88 -5.88 -6.47 -4.69
CA VAL A 88 -6.20 -5.95 -3.34
C VAL A 88 -7.14 -4.74 -3.42
N ILE A 89 -7.16 -4.01 -4.54
CA ILE A 89 -7.93 -2.76 -4.65
C ILE A 89 -9.44 -2.96 -4.44
N PRO A 90 -10.09 -4.00 -5.00
CA PRO A 90 -11.51 -4.26 -4.70
C PRO A 90 -11.79 -4.46 -3.21
N LEU A 91 -10.88 -5.09 -2.47
CA LEU A 91 -11.01 -5.26 -1.02
C LEU A 91 -10.90 -3.91 -0.28
N LEU A 92 -9.98 -3.04 -0.69
CA LEU A 92 -9.87 -1.70 -0.13
C LEU A 92 -11.10 -0.84 -0.47
N MET A 93 -11.71 -1.04 -1.63
CA MET A 93 -12.98 -0.40 -1.98
C MET A 93 -14.09 -0.86 -1.03
N SER A 94 -14.23 -2.17 -0.78
CA SER A 94 -15.22 -2.66 0.19
C SER A 94 -15.00 -2.10 1.60
N LEU A 95 -13.74 -1.94 2.03
CA LEU A 95 -13.42 -1.31 3.32
C LEU A 95 -13.79 0.19 3.32
N LYS A 96 -13.53 0.90 2.22
CA LYS A 96 -13.91 2.30 2.04
C LYS A 96 -15.43 2.46 2.10
N ASP A 97 -16.17 1.59 1.41
CA ASP A 97 -17.63 1.69 1.31
C ASP A 97 -18.26 1.43 2.67
N TRP A 98 -17.86 0.36 3.37
CA TRP A 98 -18.29 0.10 4.75
C TRP A 98 -17.96 1.27 5.69
N ALA A 99 -16.75 1.84 5.61
CA ALA A 99 -16.37 2.96 6.46
C ALA A 99 -17.20 4.23 6.13
N SER A 100 -17.56 4.42 4.87
CA SER A 100 -18.42 5.54 4.44
C SER A 100 -19.86 5.39 4.94
N GLU A 101 -20.32 4.17 5.20
CA GLU A 101 -21.65 3.89 5.75
C GLU A 101 -21.66 3.98 7.28
N GLU A 102 -20.72 3.31 7.95
CA GLU A 102 -20.75 3.14 9.41
C GLU A 102 -19.99 4.22 10.19
N LEU A 103 -19.03 4.90 9.54
CA LEU A 103 -18.12 5.87 10.17
C LEU A 103 -18.17 7.25 9.50
N ALA A 104 -19.24 7.54 8.76
CA ALA A 104 -19.39 8.77 7.98
C ALA A 104 -19.14 10.05 8.80
N ASP A 105 -19.59 10.06 10.05
CA ASP A 105 -19.45 11.18 10.99
C ASP A 105 -18.02 11.39 11.50
N GLN A 106 -17.17 10.38 11.38
CA GLN A 106 -15.78 10.35 11.83
C GLN A 106 -14.78 10.61 10.70
N ILE A 107 -15.20 10.50 9.44
CA ILE A 107 -14.35 10.68 8.26
C ILE A 107 -14.34 12.14 7.83
N ARG A 108 -13.14 12.73 7.79
CA ARG A 108 -12.89 14.05 7.20
C ARG A 108 -11.87 13.91 6.08
N GLU A 109 -12.32 13.51 4.90
CA GLU A 109 -11.45 13.53 3.72
C GLU A 109 -11.33 14.98 3.21
N PRO A 110 -10.10 15.50 2.99
CA PRO A 110 -9.96 16.72 2.23
C PRO A 110 -10.38 16.46 0.78
N LEU A 111 -11.29 17.30 0.27
CA LEU A 111 -11.66 17.39 -1.15
C LEU A 111 -10.44 17.61 -2.04
#